data_AF-A0A936R0H9-F1
#
_entry.id   AF-A0A936R0H9-F1
#
_cell.length_a   1.000
_cell.length_b   1.000
_cell.length_c   1.000
_cell.angle_alpha   90.00
_cell.angle_beta   90.00
_cell.angle_gamma   90.00
#
_symmetry.space_group_name_H-M   'P 1'
#
loop_
_entity.id
_entity.type
_entity.pdbx_description
1 polymer ?
#
loop_
_entity_poly.entity_id
_entity_poly.type
_entity_poly.pdbx_seq_one_letter_code
_entity_poly.pdbx_strand_id
1 'polypeptide(L)'
;MTELLKIFPDSPEFWGTIVYVVAVFLLCGLMLGLSWLLGGRSGARARNEPFESGVVSASPERLRLSAKFYLVAVFFVIFDVEALFLYVWAVSVREAGWPGLIEACIFVGVLGASLVYLIRVGALDWSPHTHRRRPSGDNS
;
A
#
# COMPACT_ATOMS: atom_id res chain seq x y z
N MET A 1 -3.48 31.01 19.71
CA MET A 1 -3.82 29.95 20.69
C MET A 1 -5.32 29.63 20.70
N THR A 2 -6.21 30.63 20.53
CA THR A 2 -7.67 30.45 20.51
C THR A 2 -8.23 29.83 19.22
N GLU A 3 -7.60 30.05 18.06
CA GLU A 3 -8.02 29.42 16.79
C GLU A 3 -7.68 27.92 16.71
N LEU A 4 -6.80 27.41 17.60
CA LEU A 4 -6.49 25.98 17.70
C LEU A 4 -7.53 25.18 18.49
N LEU A 5 -8.45 25.84 19.20
CA LEU A 5 -9.52 25.15 19.93
C LEU A 5 -10.76 24.91 19.06
N LYS A 6 -10.97 25.71 18.00
CA LYS A 6 -12.12 25.57 17.07
C LYS A 6 -11.99 24.40 16.09
N ILE A 7 -10.78 23.88 15.88
CA ILE A 7 -10.53 22.72 15.01
C ILE A 7 -10.98 21.40 15.67
N PHE A 8 -11.05 21.37 16.99
CA PHE A 8 -11.49 20.21 17.76
C PHE A 8 -12.95 20.43 18.14
N PRO A 9 -13.91 19.80 17.42
CA PRO A 9 -15.31 19.92 17.82
C PRO A 9 -15.45 19.39 19.25
N ASP A 10 -16.07 20.17 20.15
CA ASP A 10 -16.42 19.74 21.51
C ASP A 10 -17.50 18.64 21.52
N SER A 11 -17.76 18.00 20.38
CA SER A 11 -18.69 16.91 20.30
C SER A 11 -18.12 15.70 21.05
N PRO A 12 -18.90 15.09 21.96
CA PRO A 12 -18.42 13.98 22.79
C PRO A 12 -17.97 12.76 21.96
N GLU A 13 -18.46 12.61 20.72
CA GLU A 13 -18.01 11.57 19.78
C GLU A 13 -16.54 11.72 19.32
N PHE A 14 -16.04 12.95 19.15
CA PHE A 14 -14.67 13.18 18.70
C PHE A 14 -13.65 12.74 19.76
N TRP A 15 -13.89 13.13 21.00
CA TRP A 15 -13.10 12.70 22.16
C TRP A 15 -13.17 11.18 22.37
N GLY A 16 -14.35 10.57 22.18
CA GLY A 16 -14.50 9.12 22.22
C GLY A 16 -13.62 8.39 21.20
N THR A 17 -13.53 8.92 19.98
CA THR A 17 -12.71 8.34 18.90
C THR A 17 -11.22 8.48 19.22
N ILE A 18 -10.77 9.63 19.72
CA ILE A 18 -9.37 9.82 20.13
C ILE A 18 -8.98 8.84 21.23
N VAL A 19 -9.80 8.74 22.28
CA VAL A 19 -9.54 7.82 23.39
C VAL A 19 -9.49 6.38 22.91
N TYR A 20 -10.40 5.98 22.01
CA TYR A 20 -10.40 4.66 21.41
C TYR A 20 -9.12 4.35 20.63
N VAL A 21 -8.71 5.25 19.73
CA VAL A 21 -7.47 5.08 18.94
C VAL A 21 -6.25 4.97 19.85
N VAL A 22 -6.14 5.86 20.84
CA VAL A 22 -5.05 5.82 21.83
C VAL A 22 -5.06 4.53 22.63
N ALA A 23 -6.22 4.05 23.08
CA ALA A 23 -6.35 2.80 23.82
C ALA A 23 -5.90 1.59 22.99
N VAL A 24 -6.23 1.54 21.69
CA VAL A 24 -5.79 0.48 20.78
C VAL A 24 -4.27 0.49 20.63
N PHE A 25 -3.65 1.64 20.38
CA PHE A 25 -2.19 1.75 20.28
C PHE A 25 -1.50 1.39 21.60
N LEU A 26 -2.07 1.80 22.74
CA LEU A 26 -1.55 1.48 24.06
C LEU A 26 -1.65 -0.02 24.35
N LEU A 27 -2.76 -0.67 23.98
CA LEU A 27 -2.94 -2.11 24.12
C LEU A 27 -1.92 -2.87 23.26
N CYS A 28 -1.77 -2.51 21.98
CA CYS A 28 -0.76 -3.10 21.10
C CYS A 28 0.66 -2.91 21.67
N GLY A 29 0.97 -1.70 22.14
CA GLY A 29 2.25 -1.38 22.79
C GLY A 29 2.48 -2.19 24.07
N LEU A 30 1.45 -2.37 24.90
CA LEU A 30 1.50 -3.19 26.11
C LEU A 30 1.72 -4.66 25.76
N MET A 31 1.02 -5.20 24.76
CA MET A 31 1.19 -6.59 24.33
C MET A 31 2.61 -6.84 23.81
N LEU A 32 3.14 -5.95 22.99
CA LEU A 32 4.52 -6.02 22.51
C LEU A 32 5.53 -5.84 23.66
N GLY A 33 5.27 -4.91 24.59
CA GLY A 33 6.12 -4.66 25.75
C GLY A 33 6.15 -5.82 26.75
N LEU A 34 5.00 -6.42 27.03
CA LEU A 34 4.87 -7.63 27.86
C LEU A 34 5.52 -8.82 27.16
N SER A 35 5.30 -9.00 25.85
CA SER A 35 5.98 -10.02 25.06
C SER A 35 7.50 -9.85 25.08
N TRP A 36 8.00 -8.62 25.06
CA TRP A 36 9.43 -8.33 25.17
C TRP A 36 9.99 -8.53 26.58
N LEU A 37 9.21 -8.23 27.63
CA LEU A 37 9.62 -8.38 29.03
C LEU A 37 9.56 -9.85 29.51
N LEU A 38 8.53 -10.57 29.11
CA LEU A 38 8.29 -11.99 29.47
C LEU A 38 8.95 -12.96 28.48
N GLY A 39 9.17 -12.51 27.23
CA GLY A 39 9.84 -13.29 26.20
C GLY A 39 11.33 -13.43 26.50
N GLY A 40 11.76 -14.64 26.82
CA GLY A 40 13.16 -14.96 27.07
C GLY A 40 14.05 -14.54 25.89
N ARG A 41 14.94 -13.58 26.13
CA ARG A 41 15.96 -13.13 25.17
C ARG A 41 16.99 -14.23 24.93
N SER A 42 16.65 -15.24 24.12
CA SER A 42 17.65 -16.18 23.61
C SER A 42 18.36 -15.51 22.43
N GLY A 43 19.47 -14.82 22.71
CA GLY A 43 20.35 -14.20 21.72
C GLY A 43 21.15 -15.22 20.92
N ALA A 44 20.48 -16.13 20.22
CA ALA A 44 21.16 -17.03 19.30
C ALA A 44 21.49 -16.25 18.01
N ARG A 45 22.79 -16.02 17.78
CA ARG A 45 23.35 -15.29 16.62
C ARG A 45 22.83 -15.82 15.27
N ALA A 46 22.52 -17.12 15.20
CA ALA A 46 21.92 -17.80 14.04
C ALA A 46 20.45 -17.40 13.73
N ARG A 47 19.76 -16.69 14.64
CA ARG A 47 18.35 -16.28 14.48
C ARG A 47 18.19 -14.86 13.90
N ASN A 48 19.28 -14.11 13.76
CA ASN A 48 19.31 -12.77 13.18
C ASN A 48 19.80 -12.75 11.71
N GLU A 49 20.11 -13.92 11.15
CA GLU A 49 20.49 -14.06 9.75
C GLU A 49 19.25 -14.44 8.93
N PRO A 50 19.03 -13.83 7.75
CA PRO A 50 17.93 -14.22 6.86
C PRO A 50 18.00 -15.73 6.58
N PHE A 51 16.90 -16.43 6.87
CA PHE A 51 16.84 -17.88 6.72
C PHE A 51 16.87 -18.27 5.24
N GLU A 52 18.01 -18.79 4.77
CA GLU A 52 18.23 -19.10 3.35
C GLU A 52 18.48 -20.60 3.15
N SER A 53 17.64 -21.43 3.78
CA SER A 53 17.63 -22.90 3.61
C SER A 53 18.99 -23.60 3.81
N GLY A 54 19.84 -23.07 4.71
CA GLY A 54 21.11 -23.68 5.10
C GLY A 54 22.35 -23.15 4.38
N VAL A 55 22.25 -22.09 3.57
CA VAL A 55 23.42 -21.40 2.99
C VAL A 55 23.62 -20.01 3.59
N VAL A 56 24.87 -19.53 3.62
CA VAL A 56 25.22 -18.19 4.09
C VAL A 56 24.54 -17.16 3.20
N SER A 57 23.86 -16.19 3.81
CA SER A 57 23.04 -15.22 3.10
C SER A 57 23.89 -14.42 2.10
N ALA A 58 23.73 -14.71 0.82
CA ALA A 58 24.36 -13.95 -0.24
C ALA A 58 23.49 -12.72 -0.46
N SER A 59 23.83 -11.61 0.19
CA SER A 59 23.15 -10.32 -0.01
C SER A 59 22.97 -10.09 -1.52
N PRO A 60 21.75 -10.14 -2.08
CA PRO A 60 21.56 -9.74 -3.45
C PRO A 60 21.64 -8.21 -3.42
N GLU A 61 22.83 -7.66 -3.64
CA GLU A 61 23.12 -6.23 -3.52
C GLU A 61 22.24 -5.33 -4.40
N ARG A 62 21.47 -5.90 -5.34
CA ARG A 62 20.46 -5.19 -6.12
C ARG A 62 19.27 -6.11 -6.41
N LEU A 63 18.24 -6.09 -5.55
CA LEU A 63 16.92 -6.54 -5.99
C LEU A 63 16.51 -5.66 -7.17
N ARG A 64 16.44 -6.26 -8.36
CA ARG A 64 15.84 -5.63 -9.54
C ARG A 64 14.34 -5.62 -9.33
N LEU A 65 13.86 -4.66 -8.54
CA LEU A 65 12.44 -4.33 -8.47
C LEU A 65 12.00 -4.01 -9.89
N SER A 66 11.13 -4.86 -10.45
CA SER A 66 10.69 -4.69 -11.83
C SER A 66 9.98 -3.34 -11.98
N ALA A 67 10.21 -2.64 -13.11
CA ALA A 67 9.54 -1.36 -13.41
C ALA A 67 8.00 -1.43 -13.33
N LYS A 68 7.45 -2.65 -13.38
CA LYS A 68 6.02 -2.92 -13.28
C LYS A 68 5.44 -2.52 -11.91
N PHE A 69 6.19 -2.68 -10.82
CA PHE A 69 5.75 -2.23 -9.49
C PHE A 69 5.59 -0.70 -9.41
N TYR A 70 6.48 0.04 -10.08
CA TYR A 70 6.40 1.49 -10.15
C TYR A 70 5.16 1.95 -10.93
N LEU A 71 4.87 1.32 -12.07
CA LEU A 71 3.69 1.65 -12.88
C LEU A 71 2.38 1.46 -12.10
N VAL A 72 2.26 0.36 -11.34
CA VAL A 72 1.09 0.10 -10.48
C VAL A 72 0.98 1.14 -9.36
N ALA A 73 2.10 1.52 -8.73
CA ALA A 73 2.10 2.52 -7.66
C ALA A 73 1.66 3.91 -8.15
N VAL A 74 2.20 4.38 -9.27
CA VAL A 74 1.79 5.67 -9.86
C VAL A 74 0.33 5.63 -10.30
N PHE A 75 -0.12 4.52 -10.89
CA PHE A 75 -1.53 4.35 -11.25
C PHE A 75 -2.46 4.40 -10.02
N PHE A 76 -2.06 3.77 -8.91
CA PHE A 76 -2.83 3.82 -7.66
C PHE A 76 -2.96 5.25 -7.13
N VAL A 77 -1.88 6.03 -7.12
CA VAL A 77 -1.90 7.43 -6.66
C VAL A 77 -2.83 8.28 -7.54
N ILE A 78 -2.78 8.12 -8.86
CA ILE A 78 -3.67 8.83 -9.78
C ILE A 78 -5.12 8.43 -9.53
N PHE A 79 -5.41 7.13 -9.45
CA PHE A 79 -6.75 6.62 -9.18
C PHE A 79 -7.31 7.10 -7.83
N ASP A 80 -6.49 7.18 -6.78
CA ASP A 80 -6.88 7.64 -5.46
C ASP A 80 -7.24 9.14 -5.46
N VAL A 81 -6.44 9.97 -6.13
CA VAL A 81 -6.74 11.40 -6.33
C VAL A 81 -8.04 11.58 -7.13
N GLU A 82 -8.27 10.72 -8.12
CA GLU A 82 -9.48 10.79 -8.94
C GLU A 82 -10.73 10.36 -8.16
N ALA A 83 -10.60 9.38 -7.26
CA ALA A 83 -11.66 9.03 -6.32
C ALA A 83 -11.99 10.17 -5.34
N LEU A 84 -11.00 10.95 -4.91
CA LEU A 84 -11.23 12.16 -4.11
C LEU A 84 -12.07 13.20 -4.88
N PHE A 85 -11.80 13.42 -6.17
CA PHE A 85 -12.63 14.32 -6.99
C PHE A 85 -14.08 13.82 -7.11
N LEU A 86 -14.27 12.51 -7.32
CA LEU A 86 -15.60 11.91 -7.33
C LEU A 86 -16.30 12.03 -5.97
N TYR A 87 -15.57 11.94 -4.86
CA TYR A 87 -16.12 12.15 -3.52
C TYR A 87 -16.62 13.59 -3.33
N VAL A 88 -15.80 14.58 -3.71
CA VAL A 88 -16.21 16.00 -3.64
C VAL A 88 -17.46 16.24 -4.48
N TRP A 89 -17.49 15.72 -5.72
CA TRP A 89 -18.66 15.79 -6.57
C TRP A 89 -19.88 15.09 -5.96
N ALA A 90 -19.70 13.90 -5.36
CA ALA A 90 -20.78 13.11 -4.76
C ALA A 90 -21.45 13.84 -3.58
N VAL A 91 -20.67 14.59 -2.79
CA VAL A 91 -21.20 15.41 -1.69
C VAL A 91 -22.04 16.58 -2.22
N SER A 92 -21.72 17.13 -3.39
CA SER A 92 -22.43 18.26 -4.02
C SER A 92 -23.27 17.86 -5.24
N VAL A 93 -23.75 16.61 -5.30
CA VAL A 93 -24.45 16.08 -6.49
C VAL A 93 -25.75 16.83 -6.79
N ARG A 94 -26.42 17.35 -5.74
CA ARG A 94 -27.70 18.05 -5.86
C ARG A 94 -27.54 19.42 -6.53
N GLU A 95 -26.43 20.09 -6.24
CA GLU A 95 -26.10 21.41 -6.78
C GLU A 95 -25.50 21.31 -8.19
N ALA A 96 -24.74 20.24 -8.46
CA ALA A 96 -24.07 20.03 -9.75
C ALA A 96 -25.03 19.58 -10.88
N GLY A 97 -26.13 18.90 -10.54
CA GLY A 97 -27.16 18.49 -11.50
C GLY A 97 -26.65 17.60 -12.64
N TRP A 98 -27.37 17.64 -13.78
CA TRP A 98 -27.02 16.88 -14.99
C TRP A 98 -25.60 17.11 -15.56
N PRO A 99 -25.07 18.35 -15.63
CA PRO A 99 -23.71 18.54 -16.13
C PRO A 99 -22.66 17.85 -15.24
N GLY A 100 -22.82 17.91 -13.91
CA GLY A 100 -21.92 17.20 -13.00
C GLY A 100 -21.94 15.69 -13.19
N LEU A 101 -23.10 15.10 -13.49
CA LEU A 101 -23.19 13.66 -13.79
C LEU A 101 -22.41 13.29 -15.06
N ILE A 102 -22.48 14.11 -16.10
CA ILE A 102 -21.73 13.88 -17.34
C ILE A 102 -20.22 13.97 -17.07
N GLU A 103 -19.80 14.98 -16.32
CA GLU A 103 -18.39 15.13 -15.91
C GLU A 103 -17.90 13.91 -15.13
N ALA A 104 -18.65 13.45 -14.12
CA ALA A 104 -18.31 12.26 -13.34
C ALA A 104 -18.23 10.98 -14.22
N CYS A 105 -19.16 10.80 -15.15
CA CYS A 105 -19.14 9.69 -16.10
C CYS A 105 -17.91 9.71 -17.01
N ILE A 106 -17.51 10.89 -17.52
CA ILE A 106 -16.31 11.05 -18.33
C ILE A 106 -15.07 10.71 -17.49
N PHE A 107 -15.01 11.19 -16.25
CA PHE A 107 -13.91 10.96 -15.32
C PHE A 107 -13.68 9.46 -15.07
N VAL A 108 -14.77 8.73 -14.74
CA VAL A 108 -14.75 7.27 -14.59
C VAL A 108 -14.37 6.58 -15.90
N GLY A 109 -14.84 7.08 -17.03
CA GLY A 109 -14.49 6.56 -18.36
C GLY A 109 -12.99 6.66 -18.66
N VAL A 110 -12.36 7.79 -18.33
CA VAL A 110 -10.92 7.99 -18.49
C VAL A 110 -10.13 7.03 -17.59
N LEU A 111 -10.51 6.88 -16.32
CA LEU A 111 -9.91 5.89 -15.41
C LEU A 111 -10.01 4.46 -15.96
N GLY A 112 -11.20 4.10 -16.46
CA GLY A 112 -11.42 2.80 -17.09
C GLY A 112 -10.50 2.58 -18.29
N ALA A 113 -10.33 3.59 -19.15
CA ALA A 113 -9.41 3.53 -20.28
C ALA A 113 -7.95 3.38 -19.84
N SER A 114 -7.51 4.12 -18.82
CA SER A 114 -6.16 4.01 -18.24
C SER A 114 -5.90 2.62 -17.66
N LEU A 115 -6.86 2.03 -16.96
CA LEU A 115 -6.75 0.67 -16.42
C LEU A 115 -6.65 -0.37 -17.54
N VAL A 116 -7.51 -0.28 -18.55
CA VAL A 116 -7.46 -1.16 -19.72
C VAL A 116 -6.12 -1.05 -20.43
N TYR A 117 -5.58 0.16 -20.60
CA TYR A 117 -4.26 0.38 -21.18
C TYR A 117 -3.17 -0.33 -20.36
N LEU A 118 -3.18 -0.18 -19.04
CA LEU A 118 -2.18 -0.81 -18.16
C LEU A 118 -2.22 -2.34 -18.24
N ILE A 119 -3.43 -2.92 -18.30
CA ILE A 119 -3.63 -4.36 -18.50
C ILE A 119 -3.05 -4.80 -19.85
N ARG A 120 -3.30 -4.04 -20.93
CA ARG A 120 -2.79 -4.35 -22.28
C ARG A 120 -1.27 -4.25 -22.39
N VAL A 121 -0.63 -3.37 -21.64
CA VAL A 121 0.84 -3.25 -21.59
C VAL A 121 1.50 -4.46 -20.90
N GLY A 122 0.72 -5.36 -20.28
CA GLY A 122 1.28 -6.48 -19.52
C GLY A 122 2.02 -6.00 -18.27
N ALA A 123 1.71 -4.78 -17.82
CA ALA A 123 2.23 -4.22 -16.58
C ALA A 123 1.67 -4.93 -15.35
N LEU A 124 0.78 -5.92 -15.53
CA LEU A 124 0.29 -6.82 -14.49
C LEU A 124 0.81 -8.27 -14.64
N ASP A 125 1.58 -8.55 -15.69
CA ASP A 125 1.93 -9.92 -16.08
C ASP A 125 3.24 -10.34 -15.41
N TRP A 126 3.13 -11.08 -14.31
CA TRP A 126 4.25 -11.45 -13.43
C TRP A 126 5.03 -12.68 -13.89
N SER A 127 4.81 -13.15 -15.11
CA SER A 127 5.44 -14.36 -15.62
C SER A 127 6.98 -14.22 -15.66
N PRO A 128 7.73 -15.02 -14.90
CA PRO A 128 9.18 -15.04 -14.97
C PRO A 128 9.58 -15.59 -16.34
N HIS A 129 10.37 -14.83 -17.10
CA HIS A 129 11.06 -15.40 -18.26
C HIS A 129 12.10 -16.39 -17.73
N THR A 130 11.73 -17.67 -17.63
CA THR A 130 12.65 -18.76 -17.36
C THR A 130 13.68 -18.79 -18.48
N HIS A 131 14.85 -18.21 -18.22
CA HIS A 131 16.01 -18.34 -19.08
C HIS A 131 16.48 -19.79 -18.97
N ARG A 132 15.87 -20.69 -19.76
CA ARG A 132 16.25 -22.10 -19.86
C ARG A 132 17.70 -22.12 -20.35
N ARG A 133 18.67 -22.23 -19.43
CA ARG A 133 20.06 -22.51 -19.78
C ARG A 133 20.02 -23.81 -20.57
N ARG A 134 20.38 -23.74 -21.86
CA ARG A 134 20.68 -24.94 -22.63
C ARG A 134 21.81 -25.66 -21.90
N PRO A 135 21.71 -26.97 -21.62
CA PRO A 135 22.89 -27.74 -21.28
C PRO A 135 23.80 -27.68 -22.51
N SER A 136 24.98 -27.06 -22.35
CA SER A 136 26.06 -27.26 -23.30
C SER A 136 26.41 -28.73 -23.24
N GLY A 137 26.05 -29.46 -24.29
CA GLY A 137 26.55 -30.80 -24.52
C GLY A 137 28.05 -30.71 -24.70
N ASP A 138 28.76 -31.14 -23.67
CA ASP A 138 30.18 -31.44 -23.69
C ASP A 138 30.38 -32.60 -22.72
N ASN A 139 30.45 -33.83 -23.26
CA ASN A 139 31.69 -34.59 -23.17
C ASN A 139 31.63 -35.85 -24.05
N SER A 140 32.76 -36.08 -24.72
CA SER A 140 33.26 -37.28 -25.43
C SER A 140 32.52 -37.75 -26.69
#